data_AF-A0A956DQG8-F1
#
_entry.id   AF-A0A956DQG8-F1
#
_cell.length_a   1.000
_cell.length_b   1.000
_cell.length_c   1.000
_cell.angle_alpha   90.00
_cell.angle_beta   90.00
_cell.angle_gamma   90.00
#
_symmetry.space_group_name_H-M   'P 1'
#
loop_
_entity.id
_entity.type
_entity.pdbx_description
1 polymer ?
#
loop_
_entity_poly.entity_id
_entity_poly.type
_entity_poly.pdbx_seq_one_letter_code
_entity_poly.pdbx_strand_id
1 'polypeptide(L)'
;MDFATRTQLTQELSALSQRIAAELLVRFAEPGAVRERARALHGEEKVGEDFDVWADLLSRRAAVSWVLKTVYVRVLEDRGFLSPRRIVDADGPRLFERLAPNLGETAYLRWIFRDLAQADGGLPELFSPQPAELCAPSDTASRELLAFWRRRDPDSGELVYTFADEHFDGRLMGDLYQDLDPVVKARFALLQTPDFIVDFILDETLDPAIETFGIDEVRVLDPACGSGHFLLAAFKRLVDGMREAHPERPVAEVVRDVLARVVGIDLNDYAGGLARARLLMTALELLGERDLAAGANLHPQIYWADALEQLELDELTLTGLRDEDQPRATLTQPEVRRALAPLLQQGFHAVVGNPPYITEKDAEKKRYHREKVGSGKSKRPRYLSAYRKYSLGAPFTERMFQQCVEGGYV
;
A
#
# COMPACT_ATOMS: atom_id res chain seq x y z
N MET A 1 -4.73 0.36 21.41
CA MET A 1 -6.03 -0.35 21.61
C MET A 1 -5.78 -1.81 21.96
N ASP A 2 -6.56 -2.41 22.88
CA ASP A 2 -6.38 -3.83 23.21
C ASP A 2 -6.95 -4.79 22.13
N PHE A 3 -6.60 -6.08 22.22
CA PHE A 3 -7.00 -7.08 21.22
C PHE A 3 -8.53 -7.26 21.12
N ALA A 4 -9.24 -7.19 22.24
CA ALA A 4 -10.69 -7.37 22.29
C ALA A 4 -11.42 -6.21 21.58
N THR A 5 -11.03 -4.98 21.91
CA THR A 5 -11.55 -3.75 21.31
C THR A 5 -11.24 -3.71 19.82
N ARG A 6 -10.04 -4.13 19.42
CA ARG A 6 -9.65 -4.23 18.00
C ARG A 6 -10.51 -5.24 17.24
N THR A 7 -10.74 -6.41 17.83
CA THR A 7 -11.60 -7.45 17.24
C THR A 7 -13.02 -6.94 17.06
N GLN A 8 -13.55 -6.24 18.07
CA GLN A 8 -14.87 -5.62 18.02
C GLN A 8 -14.94 -4.53 16.93
N LEU A 9 -13.94 -3.64 16.87
CA LEU A 9 -13.81 -2.61 15.84
C LEU A 9 -13.89 -3.23 14.44
N THR A 10 -13.06 -4.25 14.17
CA THR A 10 -13.05 -4.94 12.86
C THR A 10 -14.40 -5.55 12.51
N GLN A 11 -15.07 -6.18 13.47
CA GLN A 11 -16.40 -6.79 13.26
C GLN A 11 -17.47 -5.74 12.92
N GLU A 12 -17.52 -4.64 13.67
CA GLU A 12 -18.51 -3.59 13.44
C GLU A 12 -18.25 -2.82 12.13
N LEU A 13 -16.99 -2.54 11.80
CA LEU A 13 -16.60 -1.95 10.52
C LEU A 13 -16.91 -2.89 9.34
N SER A 14 -16.71 -4.20 9.51
CA SER A 14 -17.11 -5.20 8.50
C SER A 14 -18.61 -5.16 8.24
N ALA A 15 -19.43 -5.05 9.29
CA ALA A 15 -20.87 -4.96 9.15
C ALA A 15 -21.32 -3.66 8.45
N LEU A 16 -20.67 -2.52 8.73
CA LEU A 16 -20.90 -1.26 8.02
C LEU A 16 -20.51 -1.37 6.54
N SER A 17 -19.34 -1.94 6.25
CA SER A 17 -18.84 -2.16 4.89
C SER A 17 -19.79 -3.05 4.08
N GLN A 18 -20.32 -4.13 4.68
CA GLN A 18 -21.30 -5.00 4.01
C GLN A 18 -22.60 -4.27 3.65
N ARG A 19 -23.12 -3.40 4.52
CA ARG A 19 -24.32 -2.60 4.22
C ARG A 19 -24.07 -1.62 3.08
N ILE A 20 -22.92 -0.93 3.10
CA ILE A 20 -22.51 -0.03 2.01
C ILE A 20 -22.35 -0.82 0.71
N ALA A 21 -21.67 -1.96 0.72
CA ALA A 21 -21.48 -2.79 -0.47
C ALA A 21 -22.81 -3.23 -1.10
N ALA A 22 -23.79 -3.63 -0.27
CA ALA A 22 -25.12 -3.98 -0.74
C ALA A 22 -25.83 -2.80 -1.42
N GLU A 23 -25.74 -1.59 -0.86
CA GLU A 23 -26.27 -0.37 -1.48
C GLU A 23 -25.58 -0.06 -2.82
N LEU A 24 -24.25 -0.12 -2.86
CA LEU A 24 -23.46 0.14 -4.05
C LEU A 24 -23.76 -0.87 -5.17
N LEU A 25 -23.94 -2.15 -4.82
CA LEU A 25 -24.26 -3.22 -5.77
C LEU A 25 -25.60 -2.98 -6.47
N VAL A 26 -26.63 -2.53 -5.72
CA VAL A 26 -27.92 -2.15 -6.31
C VAL A 26 -27.73 -1.07 -7.38
N ARG A 27 -26.92 -0.05 -7.10
CA ARG A 27 -26.64 1.02 -8.08
C ARG A 27 -25.80 0.58 -9.27
N PHE A 28 -24.95 -0.43 -9.12
CA PHE A 28 -24.24 -1.05 -10.24
C PHE A 28 -25.20 -1.86 -11.14
N ALA A 29 -26.28 -2.40 -10.57
CA ALA A 29 -27.30 -3.14 -11.30
C ALA A 29 -28.35 -2.24 -11.98
N GLU A 30 -28.64 -1.06 -11.44
CA GLU A 30 -29.64 -0.13 -12.01
C GLU A 30 -29.19 0.47 -13.36
N PRO A 31 -30.09 0.61 -14.35
CA PRO A 31 -29.78 1.30 -15.59
C PRO A 31 -29.37 2.76 -15.34
N GLY A 32 -28.23 3.19 -15.90
CA GLY A 32 -27.75 4.56 -15.81
C GLY A 32 -26.24 4.68 -15.92
N ALA A 33 -25.74 5.91 -15.76
CA ALA A 33 -24.33 6.25 -15.95
C ALA A 33 -23.36 5.44 -15.08
N VAL A 34 -23.76 5.08 -13.86
CA VAL A 34 -22.93 4.27 -12.95
C VAL A 34 -22.73 2.87 -13.52
N ARG A 35 -23.80 2.21 -13.98
CA ARG A 35 -23.72 0.88 -14.60
C ARG A 35 -22.95 0.90 -15.91
N GLU A 36 -23.10 1.95 -16.72
CA GLU A 36 -22.32 2.12 -17.95
C GLU A 36 -20.82 2.22 -17.66
N ARG A 37 -20.43 3.03 -16.67
CA ARG A 37 -19.04 3.12 -16.21
C ARG A 37 -18.52 1.81 -15.63
N ALA A 38 -19.35 1.08 -14.88
CA ALA A 38 -18.99 -0.24 -14.37
C ALA A 38 -18.74 -1.24 -15.50
N ARG A 39 -19.59 -1.25 -16.55
CA ARG A 39 -19.39 -2.10 -17.73
C ARG A 39 -18.14 -1.72 -18.53
N ALA A 40 -17.84 -0.43 -18.65
CA ALA A 40 -16.61 0.02 -19.28
C ALA A 40 -15.38 -0.47 -18.51
N LEU A 41 -15.35 -0.28 -17.19
CA LEU A 41 -14.25 -0.75 -16.33
C LEU A 41 -14.11 -2.28 -16.36
N HIS A 42 -15.21 -3.04 -16.37
CA HIS A 42 -15.17 -4.51 -16.51
C HIS A 42 -14.48 -4.94 -17.81
N GLY A 43 -14.75 -4.24 -18.92
CA GLY A 43 -14.08 -4.47 -20.20
C GLY A 43 -12.60 -4.08 -20.20
N GLU A 44 -12.24 -2.99 -19.53
CA GLU A 44 -10.87 -2.50 -19.38
C GLU A 44 -10.00 -3.44 -18.53
N GLU A 45 -10.53 -3.93 -17.41
CA GLU A 45 -9.83 -4.87 -16.52
C GLU A 45 -9.61 -6.25 -17.16
N LYS A 46 -10.28 -6.56 -18.28
CA LYS A 46 -10.19 -7.84 -19.03
C LYS A 46 -10.30 -9.08 -18.12
N VAL A 47 -11.15 -8.98 -17.10
CA VAL A 47 -11.40 -10.06 -16.15
C VAL A 47 -12.15 -11.21 -16.81
N GLY A 48 -11.91 -12.44 -16.33
CA GLY A 48 -12.58 -13.64 -16.85
C GLY A 48 -13.95 -13.90 -16.22
N GLU A 49 -14.25 -13.22 -15.11
CA GLU A 49 -15.49 -13.30 -14.36
C GLU A 49 -16.66 -12.60 -15.09
N ASP A 50 -17.87 -13.14 -14.93
CA ASP A 50 -19.10 -12.50 -15.38
C ASP A 50 -19.31 -11.14 -14.70
N PHE A 51 -20.00 -10.21 -15.38
CA PHE A 51 -20.21 -8.85 -14.90
C PHE A 51 -20.85 -8.80 -13.51
N ASP A 52 -21.84 -9.66 -13.21
CA ASP A 52 -22.56 -9.58 -11.94
C ASP A 52 -21.68 -10.07 -10.77
N VAL A 53 -20.86 -11.10 -11.00
CA VAL A 53 -19.86 -11.59 -10.03
C VAL A 53 -18.79 -10.54 -9.80
N TRP A 54 -18.30 -9.92 -10.88
CA TRP A 54 -17.30 -8.87 -10.80
C TRP A 54 -17.84 -7.61 -10.11
N ALA A 55 -19.09 -7.23 -10.38
CA ALA A 55 -19.73 -6.05 -9.78
C ALA A 55 -19.93 -6.22 -8.26
N ASP A 56 -20.27 -7.42 -7.78
CA ASP A 56 -20.30 -7.73 -6.33
C ASP A 56 -18.92 -7.58 -5.69
N LEU A 57 -17.85 -8.04 -6.33
CA LEU A 57 -16.49 -7.83 -5.83
C LEU A 57 -16.09 -6.35 -5.87
N LEU A 58 -16.47 -5.62 -6.93
CA LEU A 58 -16.20 -4.20 -7.05
C LEU A 58 -16.91 -3.39 -5.96
N SER A 59 -18.18 -3.71 -5.66
CA SER A 59 -18.97 -2.99 -4.65
C SER A 59 -18.39 -3.16 -3.26
N ARG A 60 -17.89 -4.36 -2.94
CA ARG A 60 -17.18 -4.65 -1.69
C ARG A 60 -15.86 -3.89 -1.59
N ARG A 61 -15.03 -3.90 -2.64
CA ARG A 61 -13.79 -3.10 -2.69
C ARG A 61 -14.07 -1.60 -2.48
N ALA A 62 -15.09 -1.07 -3.14
CA ALA A 62 -15.49 0.33 -2.99
C ALA A 62 -15.95 0.63 -1.56
N ALA A 63 -16.80 -0.21 -0.97
CA ALA A 63 -17.28 -0.04 0.40
C ALA A 63 -16.14 -0.06 1.43
N VAL A 64 -15.22 -1.02 1.30
CA VAL A 64 -14.03 -1.12 2.15
C VAL A 64 -13.17 0.12 2.04
N SER A 65 -12.93 0.64 0.83
CA SER A 65 -12.18 1.88 0.62
C SER A 65 -12.81 3.06 1.36
N TRP A 66 -14.13 3.24 1.26
CA TRP A 66 -14.86 4.29 1.97
C TRP A 66 -14.73 4.17 3.49
N VAL A 67 -14.91 2.96 4.03
CA VAL A 67 -14.77 2.70 5.46
C VAL A 67 -13.34 2.98 5.93
N LEU A 68 -12.33 2.44 5.23
CA LEU A 68 -10.92 2.62 5.58
C LEU A 68 -10.49 4.08 5.53
N LYS A 69 -10.94 4.86 4.54
CA LYS A 69 -10.69 6.31 4.52
C LYS A 69 -11.16 6.98 5.80
N THR A 70 -12.34 6.63 6.32
CA THR A 70 -12.80 7.19 7.61
C THR A 70 -11.97 6.71 8.81
N VAL A 71 -11.45 5.48 8.79
CA VAL A 71 -10.49 5.00 9.80
C VAL A 71 -9.23 5.86 9.77
N TYR A 72 -8.64 6.11 8.60
CA TYR A 72 -7.42 6.91 8.48
C TYR A 72 -7.65 8.37 8.91
N VAL A 73 -8.79 8.97 8.59
CA VAL A 73 -9.14 10.30 9.14
C VAL A 73 -9.13 10.28 10.67
N ARG A 74 -9.75 9.26 11.29
CA ARG A 74 -9.78 9.13 12.75
C ARG A 74 -8.41 8.93 13.37
N VAL A 75 -7.55 8.16 12.72
CA VAL A 75 -6.15 8.01 13.16
C VAL A 75 -5.44 9.35 13.08
N LEU A 76 -5.55 10.08 11.96
CA LEU A 76 -4.93 11.41 11.83
C LEU A 76 -5.43 12.40 12.90
N GLU A 77 -6.72 12.36 13.23
CA GLU A 77 -7.30 13.19 14.29
C GLU A 77 -6.74 12.86 15.67
N ASP A 78 -6.67 11.58 16.03
CA ASP A 78 -6.20 11.17 17.36
C ASP A 78 -4.68 11.30 17.52
N ARG A 79 -3.94 11.20 16.42
CA ARG A 79 -2.48 11.42 16.36
C ARG A 79 -2.11 12.91 16.26
N GLY A 80 -3.09 13.80 16.14
CA GLY A 80 -2.89 15.25 16.12
C GLY A 80 -2.43 15.81 14.77
N PHE A 81 -2.51 15.03 13.69
CA PHE A 81 -2.20 15.45 12.32
C PHE A 81 -3.34 16.24 11.65
N LEU A 82 -4.53 16.24 12.27
CA LEU A 82 -5.70 16.91 11.73
C LEU A 82 -6.37 17.77 12.81
N SER A 83 -6.07 19.07 12.80
CA SER A 83 -6.66 20.07 13.68
C SER A 83 -7.26 21.22 12.86
N PRO A 84 -8.56 21.55 13.00
CA PRO A 84 -9.54 20.87 13.86
C PRO A 84 -9.90 19.47 13.35
N ARG A 85 -10.36 18.59 14.25
CA ARG A 85 -10.81 17.24 13.87
C ARG A 85 -12.07 17.35 13.02
N ARG A 86 -12.17 16.55 11.96
CA ARG A 86 -13.22 16.65 10.92
C ARG A 86 -14.41 15.72 11.18
N ILE A 87 -14.19 14.54 11.74
CA ILE A 87 -15.23 13.53 11.99
C ILE A 87 -15.79 13.68 13.39
N VAL A 88 -14.96 13.64 14.44
CA VAL A 88 -15.45 13.60 15.83
C VAL A 88 -15.99 14.93 16.33
N ASP A 89 -15.38 16.04 15.93
CA ASP A 89 -15.85 17.37 16.34
C ASP A 89 -17.05 17.76 15.47
N ALA A 90 -18.13 18.20 16.11
CA ALA A 90 -19.38 18.56 15.42
C ALA A 90 -19.29 19.89 14.65
N ASP A 91 -18.26 20.70 14.91
CA ASP A 91 -18.13 22.04 14.33
C ASP A 91 -17.78 22.02 12.85
N GLY A 92 -16.97 21.07 12.40
CA GLY A 92 -16.64 20.87 10.98
C GLY A 92 -17.89 20.63 10.12
N PRO A 93 -18.71 19.61 10.42
CA PRO A 93 -19.98 19.38 9.70
C PRO A 93 -20.94 20.58 9.75
N ARG A 94 -21.07 21.24 10.92
CA ARG A 94 -21.93 22.43 11.06
C ARG A 94 -21.44 23.61 10.23
N LEU A 95 -20.13 23.79 10.09
CA LEU A 95 -19.57 24.81 9.21
C LEU A 95 -19.78 24.44 7.75
N PHE A 96 -19.57 23.17 7.39
CA PHE A 96 -19.80 22.68 6.03
C PHE A 96 -21.25 22.88 5.59
N GLU A 97 -22.22 22.52 6.43
CA GLU A 97 -23.65 22.72 6.14
C GLU A 97 -24.00 24.21 5.95
N ARG A 98 -23.38 25.12 6.72
CA ARG A 98 -23.56 26.56 6.55
C ARG A 98 -22.96 27.10 5.25
N LEU A 99 -21.82 26.57 4.83
CA LEU A 99 -21.12 27.01 3.61
C LEU A 99 -21.71 26.38 2.33
N ALA A 100 -22.19 25.15 2.44
CA ALA A 100 -22.68 24.35 1.32
C ALA A 100 -23.97 23.59 1.72
N PRO A 101 -25.10 24.31 1.85
CA PRO A 101 -26.35 23.72 2.32
C PRO A 101 -26.87 22.66 1.34
N ASN A 102 -27.56 21.64 1.89
CA ASN A 102 -28.20 20.54 1.15
C ASN A 102 -27.25 19.57 0.40
N LEU A 103 -25.94 19.62 0.63
CA LEU A 103 -25.01 18.67 0.01
C LEU A 103 -24.94 17.30 0.71
N GLY A 104 -25.35 17.22 1.99
CA GLY A 104 -25.41 15.96 2.74
C GLY A 104 -24.07 15.45 3.29
N GLU A 105 -24.15 14.39 4.11
CA GLU A 105 -23.02 13.77 4.79
C GLU A 105 -22.01 13.11 3.83
N THR A 106 -22.48 12.56 2.71
CA THR A 106 -21.60 11.97 1.70
C THR A 106 -20.72 13.05 1.08
N ALA A 107 -21.27 14.23 0.78
CA ALA A 107 -20.46 15.32 0.25
C ALA A 107 -19.44 15.84 1.28
N TYR A 108 -19.79 15.84 2.57
CA TYR A 108 -18.86 16.20 3.64
C TYR A 108 -17.66 15.24 3.70
N LEU A 109 -17.90 13.92 3.70
CA LEU A 109 -16.82 12.94 3.66
C LEU A 109 -15.94 13.09 2.41
N ARG A 110 -16.54 13.32 1.23
CA ARG A 110 -15.77 13.56 0.00
C ARG A 110 -14.93 14.81 0.07
N TRP A 111 -15.42 15.85 0.74
CA TRP A 111 -14.66 17.08 0.95
C TRP A 111 -13.43 16.80 1.82
N ILE A 112 -13.58 16.07 2.93
CA ILE A 112 -12.46 15.65 3.78
C ILE A 112 -11.45 14.83 2.96
N PHE A 113 -11.91 13.83 2.21
CA PHE A 113 -11.00 12.99 1.42
C PHE A 113 -10.28 13.78 0.34
N ARG A 114 -10.94 14.76 -0.30
CA ARG A 114 -10.29 15.61 -1.30
C ARG A 114 -9.23 16.52 -0.67
N ASP A 115 -9.49 17.06 0.51
CA ASP A 115 -8.53 17.86 1.29
C ASP A 115 -7.30 17.02 1.66
N LEU A 116 -7.52 15.80 2.14
CA LEU A 116 -6.43 14.89 2.49
C LEU A 116 -5.76 14.20 1.30
N ALA A 117 -6.31 14.33 0.08
CA ALA A 117 -5.71 13.78 -1.14
C ALA A 117 -4.80 14.78 -1.88
N GLN A 118 -4.53 15.97 -1.32
CA GLN A 118 -3.61 16.91 -1.93
C GLN A 118 -2.20 16.31 -2.05
N ALA A 119 -1.55 16.52 -3.19
CA ALA A 119 -0.18 16.04 -3.41
C ALA A 119 0.83 16.76 -2.48
N ASP A 120 0.57 18.04 -2.20
CA ASP A 120 1.38 18.86 -1.30
C ASP A 120 0.69 18.89 0.08
N GLY A 121 1.13 18.03 1.00
CA GLY A 121 0.66 18.02 2.38
C GLY A 121 -0.58 17.17 2.67
N GLY A 122 -0.92 16.25 1.77
CA GLY A 122 -1.90 15.19 2.01
C GLY A 122 -1.28 13.79 1.94
N LEU A 123 -2.16 12.78 1.95
CA LEU A 123 -1.88 11.36 1.76
C LEU A 123 -2.69 10.85 0.56
N PRO A 124 -2.34 11.25 -0.68
CA PRO A 124 -3.10 10.91 -1.88
C PRO A 124 -3.28 9.40 -2.06
N GLU A 125 -2.33 8.59 -1.57
CA GLU A 125 -2.40 7.12 -1.62
C GLU A 125 -3.61 6.56 -0.87
N LEU A 126 -3.97 7.18 0.25
CA LEU A 126 -5.08 6.73 1.09
C LEU A 126 -6.41 7.35 0.66
N PHE A 127 -6.40 8.61 0.22
CA PHE A 127 -7.61 9.41 0.08
C PHE A 127 -8.07 9.67 -1.35
N SER A 128 -7.18 9.53 -2.35
CA SER A 128 -7.57 9.70 -3.75
C SER A 128 -8.69 8.73 -4.14
N PRO A 129 -9.62 9.13 -5.03
CA PRO A 129 -10.63 8.23 -5.53
C PRO A 129 -10.01 6.99 -6.17
N GLN A 130 -10.41 5.81 -5.69
CA GLN A 130 -9.94 4.54 -6.22
C GLN A 130 -10.78 4.12 -7.44
N PRO A 131 -10.25 3.32 -8.40
CA PRO A 131 -11.03 2.87 -9.56
C PRO A 131 -12.36 2.18 -9.21
N ALA A 132 -12.40 1.49 -8.06
CA ALA A 132 -13.62 0.85 -7.55
C ALA A 132 -14.70 1.86 -7.11
N GLU A 133 -14.35 3.11 -6.79
CA GLU A 133 -15.26 4.15 -6.29
C GLU A 133 -16.05 4.83 -7.42
N LEU A 134 -16.71 4.03 -8.25
CA LEU A 134 -17.54 4.51 -9.37
C LEU A 134 -18.73 5.38 -8.91
N CYS A 135 -19.19 5.16 -7.68
CA CYS A 135 -20.26 5.92 -7.04
C CYS A 135 -20.05 5.98 -5.51
N ALA A 136 -20.57 7.04 -4.86
CA ALA A 136 -20.38 7.32 -3.43
C ALA A 136 -21.58 6.84 -2.59
N PRO A 137 -21.43 6.30 -1.37
CA PRO A 137 -22.54 5.83 -0.54
C PRO A 137 -23.63 6.90 -0.34
N SER A 138 -24.84 6.47 0.01
CA SER A 138 -25.94 7.38 0.36
C SER A 138 -25.60 8.25 1.57
N ASP A 139 -26.28 9.39 1.72
CA ASP A 139 -26.15 10.22 2.91
C ASP A 139 -26.54 9.47 4.19
N THR A 140 -27.51 8.54 4.11
CA THR A 140 -27.87 7.65 5.22
C THR A 140 -26.68 6.79 5.64
N ALA A 141 -26.03 6.11 4.70
CA ALA A 141 -24.87 5.28 5.00
C ALA A 141 -23.67 6.10 5.50
N SER A 142 -23.43 7.28 4.91
CA SER A 142 -22.39 8.21 5.38
C SER A 142 -22.68 8.76 6.79
N ARG A 143 -23.96 9.03 7.10
CA ARG A 143 -24.40 9.42 8.44
C ARG A 143 -24.18 8.30 9.46
N GLU A 144 -24.48 7.06 9.11
CA GLU A 144 -24.17 5.90 9.96
C GLU A 144 -22.66 5.79 10.25
N LEU A 145 -21.81 5.97 9.23
CA LEU A 145 -20.35 5.98 9.41
C LEU A 145 -19.89 7.12 10.34
N LEU A 146 -20.39 8.35 10.14
CA LEU A 146 -20.04 9.48 11.01
C LEU A 146 -20.55 9.25 12.45
N ALA A 147 -21.76 8.72 12.62
CA ALA A 147 -22.33 8.40 13.92
C ALA A 147 -21.53 7.30 14.62
N PHE A 148 -21.10 6.28 13.89
CA PHE A 148 -20.26 5.19 14.41
C PHE A 148 -19.01 5.72 15.12
N TRP A 149 -18.28 6.65 14.49
CA TRP A 149 -17.07 7.25 15.03
C TRP A 149 -17.32 8.25 16.16
N ARG A 150 -18.54 8.77 16.28
CA ARG A 150 -18.96 9.70 17.33
C ARG A 150 -19.57 9.00 18.54
N ARG A 151 -19.74 7.68 18.51
CA ARG A 151 -20.28 6.93 19.65
C ARG A 151 -19.37 7.13 20.86
N ARG A 152 -20.01 7.41 21.99
CA ARG A 152 -19.36 7.58 23.28
C ARG A 152 -19.86 6.53 24.25
N ASP A 153 -18.96 6.07 25.09
CA ASP A 153 -19.30 5.21 26.21
C ASP A 153 -20.19 6.00 27.20
N PRO A 154 -21.38 5.48 27.58
CA PRO A 154 -22.33 6.23 28.41
C PRO A 154 -21.81 6.60 29.80
N ASP A 155 -20.91 5.77 30.36
CA ASP A 155 -20.43 5.92 31.74
C ASP A 155 -19.26 6.92 31.82
N SER A 156 -18.30 6.80 30.90
CA SER A 156 -17.11 7.67 30.85
C SER A 156 -17.30 8.93 30.01
N GLY A 157 -18.23 8.92 29.04
CA GLY A 157 -18.38 9.98 28.05
C GLY A 157 -17.27 10.02 27.00
N GLU A 158 -16.31 9.10 27.06
CA GLU A 158 -15.20 9.00 26.11
C GLU A 158 -15.63 8.34 24.80
N LEU A 159 -14.87 8.55 23.72
CA LEU A 159 -15.13 7.87 22.44
C LEU A 159 -14.95 6.36 22.60
N VAL A 160 -15.88 5.57 22.06
CA VAL A 160 -15.80 4.10 22.08
C VAL A 160 -14.53 3.61 21.39
N TYR A 161 -14.13 4.27 20.31
CA TYR A 161 -12.90 3.96 19.57
C TYR A 161 -11.98 5.17 19.49
N THR A 162 -10.77 4.99 20.02
CA THR A 162 -9.66 5.93 19.87
C THR A 162 -8.41 5.22 19.37
N PHE A 163 -7.60 5.95 18.63
CA PHE A 163 -6.31 5.56 18.07
C PHE A 163 -5.15 6.34 18.70
N ALA A 164 -5.36 6.98 19.86
CA ALA A 164 -4.34 7.79 20.52
C ALA A 164 -3.03 7.01 20.78
N ASP A 165 -3.17 5.74 21.17
CA ASP A 165 -2.06 4.82 21.46
C ASP A 165 -1.55 4.05 20.22
N GLU A 166 -2.10 4.31 19.03
CA GLU A 166 -1.75 3.57 17.83
C GLU A 166 -0.56 4.19 17.09
N HIS A 167 0.37 3.31 16.70
CA HIS A 167 1.52 3.50 15.82
C HIS A 167 1.14 3.50 14.33
N PHE A 168 1.68 4.38 13.47
CA PHE A 168 1.60 4.14 12.00
C PHE A 168 2.49 2.99 11.54
N ASP A 169 3.58 2.78 12.26
CA ASP A 169 4.43 1.59 12.21
C ASP A 169 3.75 0.33 12.75
N GLY A 170 2.69 0.50 13.56
CA GLY A 170 1.90 -0.56 14.15
C GLY A 170 1.05 -1.31 13.14
N ARG A 171 0.55 -2.48 13.55
CA ARG A 171 -0.19 -3.39 12.67
C ARG A 171 -1.60 -2.97 12.32
N LEU A 172 -2.23 -2.17 13.18
CA LEU A 172 -3.68 -1.93 13.10
C LEU A 172 -4.13 -1.54 11.69
N MET A 173 -3.37 -0.67 11.04
CA MET A 173 -3.68 -0.18 9.70
C MET A 173 -3.51 -1.26 8.63
N GLY A 174 -2.43 -2.03 8.69
CA GLY A 174 -2.21 -3.14 7.77
C GLY A 174 -3.29 -4.22 7.89
N ASP A 175 -3.64 -4.61 9.12
CA ASP A 175 -4.57 -5.73 9.35
C ASP A 175 -6.00 -5.29 9.08
N LEU A 176 -6.40 -4.06 9.42
CA LEU A 176 -7.75 -3.57 9.13
C LEU A 176 -8.02 -3.57 7.62
N TYR A 177 -7.05 -3.19 6.79
CA TYR A 177 -7.20 -3.31 5.34
C TYR A 177 -7.46 -4.76 4.90
N GLN A 178 -6.64 -5.69 5.38
CA GLN A 178 -6.73 -7.09 4.98
C GLN A 178 -7.98 -7.79 5.51
N ASP A 179 -8.39 -7.47 6.74
CA ASP A 179 -9.56 -8.08 7.37
C ASP A 179 -10.86 -7.59 6.75
N LEU A 180 -10.90 -6.32 6.32
CA LEU A 180 -12.06 -5.71 5.70
C LEU A 180 -12.18 -6.06 4.22
N ASP A 181 -11.07 -6.21 3.47
CA ASP A 181 -11.12 -6.52 2.04
C ASP A 181 -11.26 -8.04 1.79
N PRO A 182 -12.41 -8.51 1.28
CA PRO A 182 -12.66 -9.94 1.09
C PRO A 182 -11.86 -10.54 -0.06
N VAL A 183 -11.49 -9.75 -1.08
CA VAL A 183 -10.64 -10.20 -2.19
C VAL A 183 -9.21 -10.32 -1.71
N VAL A 184 -8.74 -9.38 -0.89
CA VAL A 184 -7.41 -9.45 -0.30
C VAL A 184 -7.31 -10.66 0.62
N LYS A 185 -8.29 -10.83 1.52
CA LYS A 185 -8.38 -11.98 2.43
C LYS A 185 -8.43 -13.33 1.70
N ALA A 186 -9.10 -13.41 0.54
CA ALA A 186 -9.25 -14.64 -0.23
C ALA A 186 -8.09 -14.92 -1.21
N ARG A 187 -7.60 -13.90 -1.93
CA ARG A 187 -6.49 -14.02 -2.90
C ARG A 187 -5.13 -14.12 -2.21
N PHE A 188 -4.93 -13.36 -1.14
CA PHE A 188 -3.74 -13.42 -0.30
C PHE A 188 -4.07 -14.22 0.95
N ALA A 189 -4.37 -15.53 0.80
CA ALA A 189 -4.40 -16.50 1.92
C ALA A 189 -3.05 -16.62 2.69
N LEU A 190 -2.19 -15.61 2.57
CA LEU A 190 -1.03 -15.24 3.36
C LEU A 190 -1.55 -14.61 4.65
N LEU A 191 -1.41 -15.33 5.76
CA LEU A 191 -1.28 -14.67 7.04
C LEU A 191 -0.20 -13.59 6.91
N GLN A 192 -0.46 -12.39 7.43
CA GLN A 192 0.62 -11.44 7.62
C GLN A 192 1.80 -12.12 8.31
N THR A 193 3.00 -11.75 7.88
CA THR A 193 4.21 -12.13 8.59
C THR A 193 4.09 -11.67 10.05
N PRO A 194 4.05 -12.59 11.03
CA PRO A 194 4.06 -12.24 12.43
C PRO A 194 5.34 -11.45 12.80
N ASP A 195 5.35 -10.70 13.90
CA ASP A 195 6.38 -9.67 14.19
C ASP A 195 7.66 -10.42 14.48
N PHE A 196 7.55 -11.49 15.24
CA PHE A 196 8.66 -12.40 15.49
C PHE A 196 9.24 -13.03 14.22
N ILE A 197 8.47 -13.17 13.12
CA ILE A 197 8.99 -13.63 11.83
C ILE A 197 9.62 -12.47 11.05
N VAL A 198 9.02 -11.27 11.08
CA VAL A 198 9.60 -10.06 10.48
C VAL A 198 10.96 -9.78 11.13
N ASP A 199 10.99 -9.76 12.47
CA ASP A 199 12.19 -9.54 13.26
C ASP A 199 13.21 -10.64 12.98
N PHE A 200 12.83 -11.92 13.07
CA PHE A 200 13.74 -13.03 12.77
C PHE A 200 14.37 -12.92 11.37
N ILE A 201 13.58 -12.61 10.34
CA ILE A 201 14.12 -12.47 8.99
C ILE A 201 15.08 -11.28 8.92
N LEU A 202 14.76 -10.15 9.55
CA LEU A 202 15.66 -8.99 9.56
C LEU A 202 16.94 -9.23 10.39
N ASP A 203 16.84 -9.96 11.49
CA ASP A 203 17.97 -10.39 12.33
C ASP A 203 18.94 -11.28 11.53
N GLU A 204 18.43 -12.08 10.60
CA GLU A 204 19.22 -12.99 9.76
C GLU A 204 19.60 -12.39 8.39
N THR A 205 19.15 -11.17 8.07
CA THR A 205 19.41 -10.52 6.77
C THR A 205 19.94 -9.10 6.89
N LEU A 206 19.13 -8.17 7.41
CA LEU A 206 19.47 -6.76 7.52
C LEU A 206 20.60 -6.52 8.51
N ASP A 207 20.54 -7.11 9.70
CA ASP A 207 21.54 -6.85 10.74
C ASP A 207 22.94 -7.35 10.30
N PRO A 208 23.10 -8.58 9.74
CA PRO A 208 24.36 -9.03 9.15
C PRO A 208 24.83 -8.20 7.96
N ALA A 209 23.89 -7.68 7.15
CA ALA A 209 24.22 -6.75 6.07
C ALA A 209 24.82 -5.45 6.63
N ILE A 210 24.26 -4.91 7.72
CA ILE A 210 24.79 -3.72 8.41
C ILE A 210 26.19 -4.00 8.96
N GLU A 211 26.42 -5.17 9.56
CA GLU A 211 27.74 -5.57 10.06
C GLU A 211 28.79 -5.70 8.96
N THR A 212 28.40 -6.22 7.80
CA THR A 212 29.32 -6.52 6.68
C THR A 212 29.63 -5.30 5.82
N PHE A 213 28.61 -4.51 5.48
CA PHE A 213 28.72 -3.40 4.53
C PHE A 213 28.74 -2.02 5.21
N GLY A 214 28.34 -1.94 6.47
CA GLY A 214 28.29 -0.68 7.22
C GLY A 214 26.95 0.04 7.10
N ILE A 215 26.55 0.68 8.21
CA ILE A 215 25.24 1.35 8.35
C ILE A 215 25.00 2.47 7.34
N ASP A 216 26.07 3.10 6.81
CA ASP A 216 25.99 4.18 5.83
C ASP A 216 25.63 3.69 4.42
N GLU A 217 25.95 2.46 4.07
CA GLU A 217 25.84 1.94 2.69
C GLU A 217 24.64 1.00 2.49
N VAL A 218 24.17 0.34 3.56
CA VAL A 218 23.13 -0.70 3.44
C VAL A 218 21.84 -0.18 2.82
N ARG A 219 21.31 -0.98 1.88
CA ARG A 219 20.05 -0.75 1.16
C ARG A 219 19.21 -2.02 1.26
N VAL A 220 17.90 -1.84 1.43
CA VAL A 220 16.94 -2.93 1.63
C VAL A 220 15.90 -2.92 0.53
N LEU A 221 15.58 -4.08 -0.02
CA LEU A 221 14.48 -4.29 -0.95
C LEU A 221 13.46 -5.28 -0.38
N ASP A 222 12.17 -4.94 -0.48
CA ASP A 222 11.07 -5.92 -0.42
C ASP A 222 10.30 -5.91 -1.75
N PRO A 223 10.44 -6.95 -2.61
CA PRO A 223 9.80 -7.00 -3.91
C PRO A 223 8.31 -7.42 -3.85
N ALA A 224 7.77 -7.72 -2.68
CA ALA A 224 6.38 -8.08 -2.46
C ALA A 224 5.87 -7.45 -1.16
N CYS A 225 6.05 -6.13 -1.04
CA CYS A 225 6.04 -5.44 0.24
C CYS A 225 4.68 -5.37 0.94
N GLY A 226 3.58 -5.60 0.22
CA GLY A 226 2.24 -5.52 0.76
C GLY A 226 2.01 -4.18 1.44
N SER A 227 1.57 -4.20 2.70
CA SER A 227 1.36 -3.00 3.51
C SER A 227 2.63 -2.48 4.21
N GLY A 228 3.81 -3.02 3.89
CA GLY A 228 5.12 -2.46 4.26
C GLY A 228 5.70 -2.91 5.60
N HIS A 229 5.33 -4.07 6.15
CA HIS A 229 5.79 -4.51 7.48
C HIS A 229 7.32 -4.67 7.57
N PHE A 230 7.94 -5.38 6.63
CA PHE A 230 9.40 -5.49 6.56
C PHE A 230 10.05 -4.13 6.39
N LEU A 231 9.51 -3.28 5.52
CA LEU A 231 10.05 -1.97 5.21
C LEU A 231 9.99 -1.02 6.42
N LEU A 232 8.91 -1.03 7.19
CA LEU A 232 8.77 -0.22 8.42
C LEU A 232 9.77 -0.65 9.49
N ALA A 233 9.92 -1.97 9.69
CA ALA A 233 10.88 -2.51 10.65
C ALA A 233 12.32 -2.22 10.22
N ALA A 234 12.66 -2.44 8.94
CA ALA A 234 13.96 -2.10 8.38
C ALA A 234 14.27 -0.60 8.46
N PHE A 235 13.30 0.26 8.13
CA PHE A 235 13.42 1.71 8.23
C PHE A 235 13.77 2.16 9.65
N LYS A 236 13.11 1.62 10.67
CA LYS A 236 13.43 1.92 12.07
C LYS A 236 14.83 1.47 12.47
N ARG A 237 15.19 0.22 12.19
CA ARG A 237 16.52 -0.32 12.51
C ARG A 237 17.63 0.53 11.90
N LEU A 238 17.45 0.92 10.63
CA LEU A 238 18.40 1.79 9.94
C LEU A 238 18.42 3.21 10.51
N VAL A 239 17.28 3.81 10.86
CA VAL A 239 17.26 5.12 11.53
C VAL A 239 17.97 5.07 12.88
N ASP A 240 17.68 4.07 13.70
CA ASP A 240 18.27 3.91 15.02
C ASP A 240 19.79 3.68 14.91
N GLY A 241 20.23 2.78 14.03
CA GLY A 241 21.64 2.53 13.76
C GLY A 241 22.39 3.76 13.24
N MET A 242 21.78 4.52 12.32
CA MET A 242 22.37 5.77 11.82
C MET A 242 22.48 6.84 12.89
N ARG A 243 21.50 6.93 13.80
CA ARG A 243 21.52 7.88 14.93
C ARG A 243 22.56 7.51 15.98
N GLU A 244 22.82 6.22 16.16
CA GLU A 244 23.88 5.74 17.05
C GLU A 244 25.27 5.99 16.45
N ALA A 245 25.46 5.71 15.16
CA ALA A 245 26.73 5.91 14.46
C ALA A 245 27.08 7.39 14.26
N HIS A 246 26.07 8.24 14.02
CA HIS A 246 26.25 9.66 13.69
C HIS A 246 25.33 10.57 14.54
N PRO A 247 25.53 10.63 15.86
CA PRO A 247 24.65 11.37 16.77
C PRO A 247 24.62 12.89 16.52
N GLU A 248 25.62 13.43 15.82
CA GLU A 248 25.71 14.83 15.41
C GLU A 248 24.87 15.18 14.18
N ARG A 249 24.45 14.19 13.38
CA ARG A 249 23.63 14.43 12.18
C ARG A 249 22.22 14.84 12.56
N PRO A 250 21.63 15.86 11.90
CA PRO A 250 20.24 16.21 12.11
C PRO A 250 19.30 15.02 11.81
N VAL A 251 18.34 14.76 12.70
CA VAL A 251 17.37 13.65 12.55
C VAL A 251 16.64 13.71 11.20
N ALA A 252 16.32 14.92 10.72
CA ALA A 252 15.71 15.12 9.40
C ALA A 252 16.57 14.63 8.24
N GLU A 253 17.89 14.75 8.33
CA GLU A 253 18.80 14.23 7.31
C GLU A 253 18.89 12.71 7.38
N VAL A 254 18.98 12.14 8.59
CA VAL A 254 18.99 10.68 8.79
C VAL A 254 17.71 10.04 8.25
N VAL A 255 16.54 10.59 8.60
CA VAL A 255 15.25 10.08 8.13
C VAL A 255 15.14 10.12 6.61
N ARG A 256 15.53 11.23 5.96
CA ARG A 256 15.50 11.33 4.47
C ARG A 256 16.46 10.35 3.81
N ASP A 257 17.66 10.21 4.37
CA ASP A 257 18.68 9.30 3.86
C ASP A 257 18.22 7.83 3.97
N VAL A 258 17.69 7.42 5.12
CA VAL A 258 17.18 6.05 5.29
C VAL A 258 15.95 5.80 4.39
N LEU A 259 15.03 6.75 4.24
CA LEU A 259 13.89 6.61 3.33
C LEU A 259 14.32 6.34 1.88
N ALA A 260 15.48 6.86 1.44
CA ALA A 260 16.02 6.62 0.10
C ALA A 260 16.62 5.21 -0.07
N ARG A 261 16.92 4.51 1.03
CA ARG A 261 17.59 3.20 1.07
C ARG A 261 16.64 2.02 1.30
N VAL A 262 15.41 2.28 1.72
CA VAL A 262 14.36 1.28 1.95
C VAL A 262 13.38 1.28 0.77
N VAL A 263 13.46 0.27 -0.08
CA VAL A 263 12.72 0.19 -1.35
C VAL A 263 11.68 -0.92 -1.30
N GLY A 264 10.45 -0.60 -1.68
CA GLY A 264 9.33 -1.54 -1.74
C GLY A 264 8.71 -1.60 -3.13
N ILE A 265 8.31 -2.80 -3.55
CA ILE A 265 7.55 -3.02 -4.77
C ILE A 265 6.31 -3.85 -4.43
N ASP A 266 5.15 -3.48 -4.96
CA ASP A 266 3.96 -4.33 -4.92
C ASP A 266 3.12 -4.18 -6.19
N LEU A 267 2.47 -5.27 -6.59
CA LEU A 267 1.58 -5.30 -7.74
C LEU A 267 0.20 -4.67 -7.43
N ASN A 268 -0.18 -4.64 -6.15
CA ASN A 268 -1.41 -4.01 -5.67
C ASN A 268 -1.14 -2.56 -5.28
N ASP A 269 -1.60 -1.63 -6.12
CA ASP A 269 -1.48 -0.18 -5.91
C ASP A 269 -1.95 0.27 -4.52
N TYR A 270 -3.06 -0.26 -4.03
CA TYR A 270 -3.55 0.11 -2.70
C TYR A 270 -2.62 -0.36 -1.58
N ALA A 271 -2.07 -1.58 -1.68
CA ALA A 271 -1.14 -2.10 -0.68
C ALA A 271 0.15 -1.27 -0.65
N GLY A 272 0.72 -0.99 -1.83
CA GLY A 272 1.87 -0.10 -1.97
C GLY A 272 1.59 1.32 -1.47
N GLY A 273 0.42 1.86 -1.78
CA GLY A 273 -0.04 3.15 -1.27
C GLY A 273 -0.14 3.19 0.25
N LEU A 274 -0.64 2.11 0.87
CA LEU A 274 -0.67 1.96 2.32
C LEU A 274 0.74 1.87 2.92
N ALA A 275 1.65 1.10 2.32
CA ALA A 275 3.04 1.04 2.75
C ALA A 275 3.71 2.42 2.69
N ARG A 276 3.51 3.16 1.59
CA ARG A 276 4.02 4.53 1.39
C ARG A 276 3.49 5.47 2.46
N ALA A 277 2.18 5.46 2.71
CA ALA A 277 1.57 6.30 3.73
C ALA A 277 2.09 5.96 5.13
N ARG A 278 2.18 4.68 5.49
CA ARG A 278 2.72 4.27 6.81
C ARG A 278 4.17 4.69 6.99
N LEU A 279 5.02 4.55 5.98
CA LEU A 279 6.41 5.02 6.03
C LEU A 279 6.49 6.54 6.19
N LEU A 280 5.72 7.29 5.40
CA LEU A 280 5.65 8.75 5.50
C LEU A 280 5.23 9.20 6.90
N MET A 281 4.17 8.59 7.43
CA MET A 281 3.67 8.95 8.76
C MET A 281 4.64 8.55 9.87
N THR A 282 5.28 7.38 9.78
CA THR A 282 6.33 6.96 10.72
C THR A 282 7.51 7.93 10.67
N ALA A 283 7.90 8.40 9.48
CA ALA A 283 8.94 9.40 9.32
C ALA A 283 8.55 10.73 9.99
N LEU A 284 7.31 11.22 9.80
CA LEU A 284 6.82 12.43 10.48
C LEU A 284 6.84 12.28 12.01
N GLU A 285 6.46 11.11 12.53
CA GLU A 285 6.51 10.84 13.96
C GLU A 285 7.94 10.89 14.52
N LEU A 286 8.92 10.33 13.80
CA LEU A 286 10.33 10.38 14.18
C LEU A 286 10.90 11.81 14.14
N LEU A 287 10.36 12.66 13.27
CA LEU A 287 10.73 14.09 13.20
C LEU A 287 10.04 14.94 14.28
N GLY A 288 9.07 14.37 15.01
CA GLY A 288 8.22 15.13 15.93
C GLY A 288 7.24 16.06 15.24
N GLU A 289 7.03 15.88 13.93
CA GLU A 289 6.12 16.69 13.13
C GLU A 289 4.66 16.24 13.32
N ARG A 290 3.76 17.21 13.32
CA ARG A 290 2.32 17.02 13.45
C ARG A 290 1.53 17.71 12.33
N ASP A 291 2.23 18.27 11.36
CA ASP A 291 1.63 18.81 10.14
C ASP A 291 1.95 17.87 8.97
N LEU A 292 0.91 17.40 8.27
CA LEU A 292 1.08 16.59 7.06
C LEU A 292 1.86 17.33 5.98
N ALA A 293 1.78 18.67 5.94
CA ALA A 293 2.54 19.50 5.00
C ALA A 293 4.06 19.37 5.18
N ALA A 294 4.54 19.07 6.39
CA ALA A 294 5.96 18.80 6.63
C ALA A 294 6.46 17.56 5.87
N GLY A 295 5.54 16.65 5.50
CA GLY A 295 5.83 15.43 4.76
C GLY A 295 6.06 15.64 3.26
N ALA A 296 5.79 16.83 2.72
CA ALA A 296 5.90 17.10 1.28
C ALA A 296 7.30 16.82 0.70
N ASN A 297 8.34 16.95 1.53
CA ASN A 297 9.75 16.70 1.15
C ASN A 297 10.25 15.30 1.55
N LEU A 298 9.36 14.41 2.00
CA LEU A 298 9.68 13.03 2.33
C LEU A 298 9.18 12.13 1.20
N HIS A 299 10.09 11.32 0.65
CA HIS A 299 9.81 10.51 -0.53
C HIS A 299 10.10 9.03 -0.26
N PRO A 300 9.16 8.29 0.36
CA PRO A 300 9.31 6.84 0.51
C PRO A 300 9.40 6.16 -0.85
N GLN A 301 10.35 5.23 -1.00
CA GLN A 301 10.64 4.54 -2.26
C GLN A 301 9.74 3.31 -2.45
N ILE A 302 8.43 3.53 -2.57
CA ILE A 302 7.44 2.46 -2.80
C ILE A 302 6.86 2.57 -4.21
N TYR A 303 6.87 1.47 -4.95
CA TYR A 303 6.50 1.45 -6.35
C TYR A 303 5.39 0.44 -6.65
N TRP A 304 4.33 0.92 -7.29
CA TRP A 304 3.32 0.07 -7.91
C TRP A 304 3.88 -0.49 -9.23
N ALA A 305 4.35 -1.73 -9.19
CA ALA A 305 5.01 -2.39 -10.32
C ALA A 305 4.92 -3.92 -10.20
N ASP A 306 5.21 -4.61 -11.29
CA ASP A 306 5.45 -6.05 -11.25
C ASP A 306 6.94 -6.29 -10.94
N ALA A 307 7.25 -6.72 -9.71
CA ALA A 307 8.64 -6.91 -9.26
C ALA A 307 9.41 -8.01 -10.02
N LEU A 308 8.70 -8.89 -10.75
CA LEU A 308 9.32 -9.88 -11.62
C LEU A 308 9.70 -9.30 -13.00
N GLU A 309 9.30 -8.07 -13.32
CA GLU A 309 9.85 -7.37 -14.48
C GLU A 309 11.29 -6.91 -14.19
N GLN A 310 12.25 -7.37 -15.00
CA GLN A 310 13.68 -7.04 -14.85
C GLN A 310 13.99 -5.73 -15.58
N LEU A 311 13.41 -4.64 -15.08
CA LEU A 311 13.44 -3.31 -15.68
C LEU A 311 14.87 -2.80 -15.94
N GLU A 312 15.78 -3.14 -15.04
CA GLU A 312 17.20 -2.81 -15.11
C GLU A 312 17.91 -3.41 -16.33
N LEU A 313 17.40 -4.53 -16.85
CA LEU A 313 17.93 -5.21 -18.03
C LEU A 313 17.32 -4.66 -19.33
N ASP A 314 16.09 -4.13 -19.26
CA ASP A 314 15.36 -3.64 -20.43
C ASP A 314 15.88 -2.27 -20.92
N GLU A 315 16.35 -1.38 -20.02
CA GLU A 315 16.89 -0.06 -20.40
C GLU A 315 18.28 -0.13 -21.04
N LEU A 316 19.12 -1.10 -20.66
CA LEU A 316 20.43 -1.36 -21.30
C LEU A 316 20.31 -1.70 -22.80
N THR A 317 19.12 -2.13 -23.23
CA THR A 317 18.80 -2.45 -24.63
C THR A 317 18.36 -1.26 -25.48
N LEU A 318 18.02 -0.10 -24.90
CA LEU A 318 17.54 1.08 -25.65
C LEU A 318 18.63 1.82 -26.44
N THR A 319 19.91 1.60 -26.12
CA THR A 319 21.06 2.17 -26.86
C THR A 319 21.53 1.30 -28.04
N GLY A 320 20.84 0.18 -28.33
CA GLY A 320 21.09 -0.70 -29.47
C GLY A 320 19.93 -0.76 -30.45
N LEU A 321 20.21 -1.14 -31.70
CA LEU A 321 19.21 -1.40 -32.75
C LEU A 321 18.09 -2.30 -32.20
N ARG A 322 16.85 -1.79 -32.21
CA ARG A 322 15.66 -2.52 -31.74
C ARG A 322 15.39 -3.71 -32.67
N ASP A 323 15.61 -4.93 -32.17
CA ASP A 323 14.92 -6.11 -32.71
C ASP A 323 13.43 -6.01 -32.33
N GLU A 324 12.53 -6.26 -33.28
CA GLU A 324 11.07 -6.14 -33.14
C GLU A 324 10.45 -7.11 -32.11
N ASP A 325 11.25 -8.04 -31.57
CA ASP A 325 10.83 -9.08 -30.62
C ASP A 325 11.07 -8.74 -29.13
N GLN A 326 11.36 -7.47 -28.79
CA GLN A 326 11.56 -7.10 -27.38
C GLN A 326 10.31 -7.31 -26.51
N PRO A 327 10.48 -7.76 -25.25
CA PRO A 327 9.38 -8.09 -24.37
C PRO A 327 8.61 -6.86 -23.95
N ARG A 328 7.29 -6.96 -24.08
CA ARG A 328 6.37 -5.98 -23.52
C ARG A 328 6.19 -6.34 -22.05
N ALA A 329 7.03 -5.77 -21.21
CA ALA A 329 6.67 -5.56 -19.82
C ALA A 329 5.52 -4.53 -19.84
N THR A 330 4.30 -4.97 -19.53
CA THR A 330 3.06 -4.21 -19.80
C THR A 330 2.38 -3.70 -18.54
N LEU A 331 2.84 -4.11 -17.36
CA LEU A 331 2.16 -3.77 -16.11
C LEU A 331 2.82 -2.60 -15.39
N THR A 332 4.15 -2.49 -15.41
CA THR A 332 4.82 -1.33 -14.81
C THR A 332 4.71 -0.12 -15.73
N GLN A 333 4.17 0.98 -15.19
CA GLN A 333 3.99 2.23 -15.93
C GLN A 333 5.33 2.86 -16.34
N PRO A 334 5.44 3.53 -17.50
CA PRO A 334 6.71 4.09 -17.99
C PRO A 334 7.44 5.03 -17.03
N GLU A 335 6.69 5.83 -16.27
CA GLU A 335 7.25 6.73 -15.24
C GLU A 335 7.81 5.97 -14.04
N VAL A 336 7.10 4.94 -13.58
CA VAL A 336 7.57 4.04 -12.52
C VAL A 336 8.83 3.31 -12.97
N ARG A 337 8.89 2.83 -14.22
CA ARG A 337 10.09 2.19 -14.79
C ARG A 337 11.31 3.09 -14.69
N ARG A 338 11.18 4.34 -15.12
CA ARG A 338 12.29 5.31 -15.13
C ARG A 338 12.81 5.61 -13.73
N ALA A 339 11.94 5.61 -12.73
CA ALA A 339 12.32 5.82 -11.33
C ALA A 339 12.95 4.55 -10.71
N LEU A 340 12.38 3.39 -10.99
CA LEU A 340 12.75 2.13 -10.35
C LEU A 340 13.99 1.46 -10.97
N ALA A 341 14.17 1.53 -12.29
CA ALA A 341 15.28 0.86 -12.98
C ALA A 341 16.67 1.26 -12.44
N PRO A 342 16.99 2.55 -12.20
CA PRO A 342 18.27 2.94 -11.60
C PRO A 342 18.49 2.41 -10.17
N LEU A 343 17.42 2.21 -9.40
CA LEU A 343 17.51 1.65 -8.05
C LEU A 343 17.81 0.15 -8.08
N LEU A 344 17.19 -0.58 -9.02
CA LEU A 344 17.42 -2.01 -9.25
C LEU A 344 18.82 -2.27 -9.83
N GLN A 345 19.34 -1.37 -10.68
CA GLN A 345 20.70 -1.49 -11.24
C GLN A 345 21.80 -1.45 -10.18
N GLN A 346 21.57 -0.74 -9.08
CA GLN A 346 22.54 -0.62 -7.98
C GLN A 346 22.62 -1.88 -7.11
N GLY A 347 21.60 -2.73 -7.12
CA GLY A 347 21.48 -3.89 -6.23
C GLY A 347 21.27 -3.51 -4.75
N PHE A 348 20.99 -4.51 -3.92
CA PHE A 348 20.64 -4.32 -2.51
C PHE A 348 21.49 -5.21 -1.60
N HIS A 349 21.80 -4.71 -0.41
CA HIS A 349 22.62 -5.42 0.59
C HIS A 349 21.80 -6.44 1.38
N ALA A 350 20.52 -6.15 1.57
CA ALA A 350 19.52 -7.08 2.10
C ALA A 350 18.29 -7.10 1.20
N VAL A 351 17.81 -8.28 0.82
CA VAL A 351 16.53 -8.44 0.12
C VAL A 351 15.62 -9.35 0.92
N VAL A 352 14.52 -8.82 1.41
CA VAL A 352 13.58 -9.54 2.28
C VAL A 352 12.22 -9.63 1.60
N GLY A 353 11.29 -10.41 2.17
CA GLY A 353 9.89 -10.36 1.78
C GLY A 353 9.14 -11.66 2.01
N ASN A 354 7.83 -11.59 1.79
CA ASN A 354 6.93 -12.74 1.86
C ASN A 354 6.18 -12.87 0.52
N PRO A 355 6.79 -13.50 -0.50
CA PRO A 355 6.24 -13.51 -1.85
C PRO A 355 4.98 -14.37 -1.96
N PRO A 356 4.16 -14.17 -3.00
CA PRO A 356 2.91 -14.89 -3.15
C PRO A 356 3.11 -16.39 -3.46
N TYR A 357 2.44 -17.27 -2.69
CA TYR A 357 2.52 -18.73 -2.85
C TYR A 357 1.47 -19.30 -3.82
N ILE A 358 1.00 -18.50 -4.79
CA ILE A 358 0.01 -18.92 -5.79
C ILE A 358 0.70 -19.37 -7.09
N THR A 359 0.02 -20.23 -7.85
CA THR A 359 0.48 -20.59 -9.21
C THR A 359 0.16 -19.46 -10.20
N GLU A 360 1.13 -19.07 -11.04
CA GLU A 360 0.88 -18.12 -12.13
C GLU A 360 -0.06 -18.72 -13.18
N LYS A 361 -1.20 -18.05 -13.39
CA LYS A 361 -2.23 -18.46 -14.35
C LYS A 361 -2.17 -17.65 -15.65
N ASP A 362 -1.68 -16.42 -15.59
CA ASP A 362 -1.61 -15.50 -16.71
C ASP A 362 -0.61 -15.99 -17.79
N ALA A 363 -1.10 -16.15 -19.02
CA ALA A 363 -0.30 -16.66 -20.13
C ALA A 363 0.80 -15.71 -20.60
N GLU A 364 0.55 -14.39 -20.53
CA GLU A 364 1.49 -13.34 -20.91
C GLU A 364 2.62 -13.27 -19.89
N LYS A 365 2.30 -13.27 -18.58
CA LYS A 365 3.30 -13.33 -17.50
C LYS A 365 4.13 -14.61 -17.58
N LYS A 366 3.50 -15.77 -17.83
CA LYS A 366 4.24 -17.02 -18.05
C LYS A 366 5.19 -16.95 -19.24
N ARG A 367 4.83 -16.25 -20.30
CA ARG A 367 5.71 -16.06 -21.46
C ARG A 367 6.87 -15.15 -21.10
N TYR A 368 6.61 -14.03 -20.41
CA TYR A 368 7.64 -13.11 -19.93
C TYR A 368 8.64 -13.82 -19.02
N HIS A 369 8.18 -14.55 -17.99
CA HIS A 369 9.09 -15.23 -17.05
C HIS A 369 10.02 -16.26 -17.71
N ARG A 370 9.59 -16.85 -18.83
CA ARG A 370 10.32 -17.89 -19.57
C ARG A 370 11.08 -17.35 -20.79
N GLU A 371 10.97 -16.06 -21.05
CA GLU A 371 11.62 -15.42 -22.17
C GLU A 371 13.13 -15.56 -22.06
N LYS A 372 13.79 -15.86 -23.17
CA LYS A 372 15.25 -15.96 -23.22
C LYS A 372 15.88 -14.59 -23.43
N VAL A 373 16.54 -14.09 -22.39
CA VAL A 373 17.33 -12.85 -22.41
C VAL A 373 18.82 -13.14 -22.61
N GLY A 374 19.54 -12.18 -23.19
CA GLY A 374 20.97 -12.31 -23.56
C GLY A 374 21.22 -12.53 -25.05
N SER A 375 22.49 -12.65 -25.44
CA SER A 375 22.92 -12.70 -26.85
C SER A 375 23.61 -14.02 -27.22
N GLY A 376 23.33 -14.53 -28.43
CA GLY A 376 23.96 -15.74 -28.95
C GLY A 376 23.83 -16.96 -28.03
N LYS A 377 24.97 -17.57 -27.66
CA LYS A 377 25.03 -18.79 -26.83
C LYS A 377 24.78 -18.55 -25.34
N SER A 378 24.73 -17.30 -24.86
CA SER A 378 24.46 -16.98 -23.46
C SER A 378 22.97 -16.80 -23.15
N LYS A 379 22.08 -16.94 -24.14
CA LYS A 379 20.63 -16.82 -23.97
C LYS A 379 20.12 -17.76 -22.87
N ARG A 380 19.56 -17.18 -21.81
CA ARG A 380 18.96 -17.91 -20.66
C ARG A 380 17.57 -17.37 -20.38
N PRO A 381 16.64 -18.19 -19.88
CA PRO A 381 15.33 -17.68 -19.45
C PRO A 381 15.55 -16.61 -18.37
N ARG A 382 14.66 -15.60 -18.30
CA ARG A 382 14.67 -14.60 -17.22
C ARG A 382 14.67 -15.24 -15.84
N TYR A 383 13.86 -16.30 -15.68
CA TYR A 383 13.78 -17.11 -14.48
C TYR A 383 13.91 -18.59 -14.82
N LEU A 384 14.97 -19.23 -14.32
CA LEU A 384 15.15 -20.68 -14.42
C LEU A 384 14.07 -21.42 -13.61
N SER A 385 13.63 -20.83 -12.51
CA SER A 385 12.59 -21.33 -11.62
C SER A 385 11.18 -21.33 -12.23
N ALA A 386 10.94 -20.59 -13.32
CA ALA A 386 9.65 -20.52 -14.02
C ALA A 386 9.38 -21.77 -14.92
N TYR A 387 9.76 -22.96 -14.46
CA TYR A 387 9.69 -24.21 -15.20
C TYR A 387 8.32 -24.90 -15.06
N ARG A 388 7.74 -25.36 -16.19
CA ARG A 388 6.41 -26.02 -16.26
C ARG A 388 5.36 -25.28 -15.42
N LYS A 389 4.71 -25.93 -14.46
CA LYS A 389 3.83 -25.30 -13.49
C LYS A 389 4.69 -24.90 -12.28
N TYR A 390 4.71 -23.62 -11.96
CA TYR A 390 5.49 -23.06 -10.85
C TYR A 390 4.61 -22.20 -9.95
N SER A 391 4.94 -22.16 -8.67
CA SER A 391 4.45 -21.14 -7.73
C SER A 391 5.22 -19.85 -7.95
N LEU A 392 4.57 -18.69 -7.82
CA LEU A 392 5.23 -17.38 -7.91
C LEU A 392 6.35 -17.22 -6.88
N GLY A 393 6.26 -17.88 -5.72
CA GLY A 393 7.34 -17.91 -4.74
C GLY A 393 8.71 -18.30 -5.34
N ALA A 394 8.76 -19.20 -6.33
CA ALA A 394 10.02 -19.63 -6.92
C ALA A 394 10.74 -18.54 -7.74
N PRO A 395 10.12 -17.89 -8.76
CA PRO A 395 10.73 -16.76 -9.45
C PRO A 395 10.93 -15.55 -8.55
N PHE A 396 10.11 -15.34 -7.51
CA PHE A 396 10.38 -14.29 -6.52
C PHE A 396 11.66 -14.57 -5.73
N THR A 397 11.87 -15.78 -5.22
CA THR A 397 13.12 -16.14 -4.54
C THR A 397 14.31 -15.99 -5.48
N GLU A 398 14.23 -16.47 -6.72
CA GLU A 398 15.29 -16.26 -7.72
C GLU A 398 15.54 -14.76 -7.97
N ARG A 399 14.47 -13.95 -8.04
CA ARG A 399 14.55 -12.49 -8.21
C ARG A 399 15.23 -11.82 -7.03
N MET A 400 14.95 -12.25 -5.80
CA MET A 400 15.59 -11.72 -4.60
C MET A 400 17.11 -11.94 -4.65
N PHE A 401 17.57 -13.14 -5.01
CA PHE A 401 19.00 -13.40 -5.23
C PHE A 401 19.59 -12.60 -6.40
N GLN A 402 18.85 -12.38 -7.48
CA GLN A 402 19.31 -11.55 -8.61
C GLN A 402 19.46 -10.07 -8.25
N GLN A 403 18.68 -9.56 -7.29
CA GLN A 403 18.71 -8.17 -6.84
C GLN A 403 19.68 -7.93 -5.68
N CYS A 404 20.14 -9.00 -5.03
CA CYS A 404 21.11 -8.92 -3.96
C CYS A 404 22.53 -8.75 -4.54
N VAL A 405 23.32 -7.85 -3.93
CA VAL A 405 24.72 -7.67 -4.30
C VAL A 405 25.55 -8.91 -3.94
N GLU A 406 26.74 -9.04 -4.54
CA GLU A 406 27.66 -10.11 -4.16
C GLU A 406 28.03 -10.00 -2.67
N GLY A 407 27.85 -11.10 -1.93
CA GLY A 407 28.04 -11.14 -0.48
C GLY A 407 26.88 -10.57 0.34
N GLY A 408 25.80 -10.11 -0.29
CA GLY A 408 24.59 -9.64 0.39
C GLY A 408 23.72 -10.77 0.93
N TYR A 409 22.64 -10.38 1.61
CA TYR A 409 21.77 -11.27 2.37
C TYR A 409 20.36 -11.33 1.78
N VAL A 410 19.76 -12.53 1.73
CA VAL A 410 18.43 -12.82 1.18
C VAL A 410 17.64 -13.72 2.10
#